data_AF-A0A101LXG5-F1
#
_entry.id   AF-A0A101LXG5-F1
#
_cell.length_a   1.000
_cell.length_b   1.000
_cell.length_c   1.000
_cell.angle_alpha   90.00
_cell.angle_beta   90.00
_cell.angle_gamma   90.00
#
_symmetry.space_group_name_H-M   'P 1'
#
loop_
_entity.id
_entity.type
_entity.pdbx_description
1 polymer ?
#
loop_
_entity_poly.entity_id
_entity_poly.type
_entity_poly.pdbx_seq_one_letter_code
_entity_poly.pdbx_strand_id
1 'polypeptide(L)' 'MPLGTAIHNIEIRLGKGGQLARAAGAVAKLIAKEGKSATLRLTSWEVRFISKNCSARVGQVGWGEPEKLG' A
#
# COMPACT_ATOMS: atom_id res chain seq x y z
N MET A 1 5.87 2.65 -8.13
CA MET A 1 6.40 1.75 -7.07
C MET A 1 6.92 0.39 -7.58
N PRO A 2 8.09 -0.11 -7.17
CA PRO A 2 8.56 -1.47 -7.50
C PRO A 2 7.87 -2.58 -6.67
N LEU A 3 7.87 -3.82 -7.16
CA LEU A 3 7.44 -4.98 -6.37
C LEU A 3 8.39 -5.20 -5.19
N GLY A 4 7.86 -5.71 -4.08
CA GLY A 4 8.58 -5.92 -2.84
C GLY A 4 8.68 -4.68 -1.94
N THR A 5 8.23 -3.51 -2.42
CA THR A 5 8.24 -2.27 -1.63
C THR A 5 7.38 -2.41 -0.38
N ALA A 6 7.95 -2.01 0.76
CA ALA A 6 7.24 -1.83 2.01
C ALA A 6 6.48 -0.49 1.96
N ILE A 7 5.18 -0.53 2.20
CA ILE A 7 4.29 0.63 2.10
C ILE A 7 3.34 0.71 3.30
N HIS A 8 2.98 1.93 3.68
CA HIS A 8 2.04 2.25 4.74
C HIS A 8 1.06 3.35 4.30
N ASN A 9 0.08 3.67 5.14
CA ASN A 9 -0.96 4.68 4.84
C ASN A 9 -1.63 4.47 3.47
N ILE A 10 -2.08 3.23 3.21
CA ILE A 10 -2.56 2.79 1.90
C ILE A 10 -4.03 3.15 1.71
N GLU A 11 -4.34 3.79 0.60
CA GLU A 11 -5.71 4.13 0.20
C GLU A 11 -6.46 2.90 -0.29
N ILE A 12 -7.60 2.58 0.33
CA ILE A 12 -8.39 1.40 -0.03
C ILE A 12 -9.33 1.70 -1.21
N ARG A 13 -9.89 2.92 -1.22
CA ARG A 13 -10.79 3.41 -2.28
C ARG A 13 -10.23 4.71 -2.83
N LEU A 14 -10.23 4.82 -4.15
CA LEU A 14 -9.69 5.98 -4.86
C LEU A 14 -10.23 7.30 -4.28
N GLY A 15 -9.34 8.19 -3.85
CA GLY A 15 -9.67 9.51 -3.31
C GLY A 15 -10.22 9.53 -1.88
N LYS A 16 -10.22 8.40 -1.16
CA LYS A 16 -10.62 8.36 0.26
C LYS A 16 -9.46 8.56 1.24
N GLY A 17 -8.25 8.76 0.73
CA GLY A 17 -7.04 8.88 1.54
C GLY A 17 -6.57 7.54 2.08
N GLY A 18 -5.36 7.51 2.64
CA GLY A 18 -4.76 6.31 3.21
C GLY A 18 -5.62 5.79 4.36
N GLN A 19 -6.06 4.53 4.35
CA GLN A 19 -6.94 3.89 5.35
C GLN A 19 -6.32 2.66 6.02
N LEU A 20 -5.32 2.05 5.39
CA LEU A 20 -4.71 0.80 5.83
C LEU A 20 -3.24 1.01 6.21
N ALA A 21 -2.74 0.19 7.13
CA ALA A 21 -1.37 0.29 7.67
C ALA A 21 -1.02 1.71 8.17
N ARG A 22 -1.85 2.26 9.08
CA ARG A 22 -1.65 3.60 9.67
C ARG A 22 -0.98 3.60 11.05
N ALA A 23 -1.03 2.47 11.76
CA ALA A 23 -0.47 2.37 13.10
C ALA A 23 1.06 2.22 13.04
N ALA A 24 1.75 2.67 14.08
CA ALA A 24 3.20 2.47 14.21
C ALA A 24 3.56 0.98 14.03
N GLY A 25 4.56 0.70 13.20
CA GLY A 25 4.98 -0.66 12.85
C GLY A 25 4.07 -1.41 11.85
N ALA A 26 2.88 -0.89 11.52
CA ALA A 26 2.03 -1.49 10.49
C ALA A 26 2.58 -1.18 9.10
N VAL A 27 2.74 -2.24 8.29
CA VAL A 27 3.26 -2.14 6.93
C VAL A 27 2.59 -3.21 6.05
N ALA A 28 2.48 -2.92 4.76
CA ALA A 28 2.13 -3.91 3.75
C ALA A 28 3.26 -3.98 2.72
N LYS A 29 3.36 -5.12 2.04
CA LYS A 29 4.30 -5.33 0.94
C LYS A 29 3.54 -5.41 -0.37
N LEU A 30 3.98 -4.66 -1.38
CA LEU A 30 3.46 -4.78 -2.74
C LEU A 30 4.00 -6.07 -3.37
N ILE A 31 3.15 -7.07 -3.58
CA ILE A 31 3.59 -8.41 -4.05
C ILE A 31 3.24 -8.68 -5.51
N ALA A 32 2.23 -8.03 -6.06
CA ALA A 32 1.90 -8.14 -7.49
C ALA A 32 1.23 -6.87 -8.02
N LYS A 33 1.29 -6.70 -9.34
CA LYS A 33 0.63 -5.64 -10.09
C LYS A 33 0.04 -6.21 -11.37
N GLU A 34 -1.25 -6.48 -11.38
CA GLU A 34 -1.92 -7.11 -12.53
C GLU A 34 -3.10 -6.26 -13.00
N GLY A 35 -3.21 -6.03 -14.31
CA GLY A 35 -4.29 -5.23 -14.88
C GLY A 35 -4.44 -3.86 -14.18
N LYS A 36 -5.60 -3.62 -13.57
CA LYS A 36 -5.95 -2.37 -12.85
C LYS A 36 -5.74 -2.45 -11.33
N SER A 37 -5.25 -3.57 -10.82
CA SER A 37 -5.15 -3.85 -9.39
C SER A 37 -3.70 -4.15 -8.95
N ALA A 38 -3.40 -3.79 -7.73
CA ALA A 38 -2.18 -4.10 -7.01
C ALA A 38 -2.53 -5.05 -5.86
N THR A 39 -1.72 -6.07 -5.67
CA THR A 39 -1.88 -7.04 -4.59
C THR A 39 -0.92 -6.70 -3.48
N LEU A 40 -1.46 -6.50 -2.28
CA LEU A 40 -0.73 -6.11 -1.09
C LEU A 40 -0.83 -7.23 -0.06
N ARG A 41 0.29 -7.56 0.60
CA ARG A 41 0.32 -8.47 1.73
C ARG A 41 0.62 -7.71 3.01
N LEU A 42 -0.27 -7.76 3.98
CA LEU A 42 -0.07 -7.19 5.30
C LEU A 42 0.88 -8.06 6.14
N THR A 43 1.45 -7.49 7.20
CA THR A 43 2.22 -8.25 8.21
C THR A 43 1.39 -9.30 8.94
N SER A 44 0.06 -9.16 8.96
CA SER A 44 -0.88 -10.18 9.45
C SER A 44 -1.09 -11.34 8.48
N TRP A 45 -0.33 -11.40 7.38
CA TRP A 45 -0.51 -12.35 6.27
C TRP A 45 -1.79 -12.18 5.45
N GLU A 46 -2.65 -11.22 5.82
CA GLU A 46 -3.82 -10.85 5.02
C GLU A 46 -3.38 -10.32 3.65
N VAL A 47 -4.06 -10.76 2.60
CA VAL A 47 -3.84 -10.32 1.22
C VAL A 47 -5.02 -9.47 0.77
N ARG A 48 -4.73 -8.29 0.21
CA ARG A 48 -5.72 -7.37 -0.34
C ARG A 48 -5.42 -6.96 -1.76
N PHE A 49 -6.48 -6.78 -2.53
CA PHE A 49 -6.45 -6.23 -3.89
C PHE A 49 -6.94 -4.79 -3.85
N ILE A 50 -6.08 -3.85 -4.27
CA ILE A 50 -6.34 -2.41 -4.27
C ILE A 50 -6.15 -1.87 -5.69
N SER A 51 -6.91 -0.87 -6.12
CA SER A 51 -6.69 -0.25 -7.43
C SER A 51 -5.27 0.32 -7.54
N LYS A 52 -4.59 0.16 -8.69
CA LYS A 52 -3.27 0.76 -8.94
C LYS A 52 -3.27 2.31 -8.86
N ASN A 53 -4.45 2.91 -9.00
CA ASN A 53 -4.63 4.36 -8.91
C ASN A 53 -4.66 4.87 -7.46
N CYS A 54 -4.84 4.00 -6.47
CA CYS A 54 -4.76 4.37 -5.07
C CYS A 54 -3.33 4.78 -4.68
N SER A 55 -3.25 5.67 -3.69
CA SER A 55 -1.97 6.16 -3.16
C SER A 55 -1.53 5.35 -1.95
N ALA A 56 -0.22 5.22 -1.77
CA ALA A 56 0.39 4.68 -0.55
C ALA A 56 1.70 5.42 -0.27
N ARG A 57 2.26 5.26 0.92
CA ARG A 57 3.54 5.88 1.29
C ARG A 57 4.63 4.82 1.41
N VAL A 58 5.79 5.05 0.81
CA VAL A 58 6.92 4.11 0.91
C VAL A 58 7.52 4.15 2.32
N GLY A 59 7.90 2.99 2.85
CA GLY A 59 8.52 2.84 4.16
C GLY A 59 7.51 2.56 5.27
N GLN A 60 7.89 2.87 6.51
CA GLN A 60 7.08 2.66 7.72
C GLN A 60 6.47 3.98 8.22
N VAL A 61 5.40 3.87 9.01
CA VAL A 61 4.74 5.03 9.64
C VAL A 61 5.77 5.86 10.40
N GLY A 62 5.95 7.12 9.98
CA GLY A 62 6.94 8.06 10.53
C GLY A 62 7.96 8.58 9.51
N TRP A 63 8.07 7.96 8.33
CA TRP A 63 8.97 8.41 7.26
C TRP A 63 8.45 8.02 5.86
N GLY A 64 8.66 8.86 4.84
CA GLY A 64 8.42 8.53 3.43
C GLY A 64 7.65 9.61 2.66
N GLU A 65 7.42 9.40 1.37
CA GLU A 65 6.63 10.29 0.50
C GLU A 65 5.47 9.50 -0.14
N PRO A 66 4.31 10.14 -0.40
CA PRO A 66 3.19 9.48 -1.06
C PRO A 66 3.55 9.18 -2.52
N GLU A 67 3.33 7.94 -2.95
CA GLU A 67 3.51 7.50 -4.33
C GLU A 67 2.33 6.63 -4.77
N LYS A 68 2.04 6.62 -6.08
CA LYS A 68 0.97 5.78 -6.62
C LYS A 68 1.40 4.31 -6.66
N LEU A 69 0.41 3.42 -6.48
CA LEU A 69 0.64 1.99 -6.61
C LEU A 69 1.01 1.57 -8.04
N GLY A 70 0.67 2.39 -9.05
CA GLY A 70 1.08 2.28 -10.45
C GLY A 70 2.55 1.95 -10.67
#